data_AF-A0A8D0AU06-F1
#
_entry.id   AF-A0A8D0AU06-F1
#
_cell.length_a   1.000
_cell.length_b   1.000
_cell.length_c   1.000
_cell.angle_alpha   90.00
_cell.angle_beta   90.00
_cell.angle_gamma   90.00
#
_symmetry.space_group_name_H-M   'P 1'
#
loop_
_entity.id
_entity.type
_entity.pdbx_description
1 polymer ?
#
loop_
_entity_poly.entity_id
_entity_poly.type
_entity_poly.pdbx_seq_one_letter_code
_entity_poly.pdbx_strand_id
1 'polypeptide(L)'
;MADSASESDTDGAGSSSATPMSSSASNSGKPSIVISQFRLEELTNRLASLQQENKVLKIELETFKLKCKALQEENRDLRKASVTIQARAEQEEEFISNTLFKKIQALQKEKETLAVNYEKEEEFLTNELSRKLMQLQHEKAELEQHLEQEQEFQVNKLMKKIKKMENETISKQLTLEQLRREKIDLENTLEQEQEALVNRLWKRMDKLEAEKRILQEKLDQPVSAPPSPRDVSMEIDSPENMMRHIRFLKNEVERLKKSLRTTELQHTEKRAQYIEEERHMREENIRLQRKLQREMERREALCRQLSESESSLEMDDERYFNEMSAQGLRARTVSSPIPYTPSPSSSRPISPGLSYGSHTVGFTPPATLSRAAISHYNTPALHVHGSSSHAVARPSPRRSTSPDKFKRPTPPPSPNTHSGAQQAQPPLPPPSPPPQA
;
A
#
# COMPACT_ATOMS: atom_id res chain seq x y z
N MET A 1 -15.33 20.12 59.15
CA MET A 1 -15.81 21.48 59.42
C MET A 1 -17.33 21.36 59.40
N ALA A 2 -17.98 21.27 60.56
CA ALA A 2 -18.21 22.36 61.51
C ALA A 2 -19.09 23.43 60.87
N ASP A 3 -20.40 23.33 61.09
CA ASP A 3 -21.05 24.28 61.99
C ASP A 3 -22.21 23.62 62.76
N SER A 4 -22.57 24.17 63.91
CA SER A 4 -23.65 23.67 64.78
C SER A 4 -24.23 24.83 65.58
N ALA A 5 -25.45 25.23 65.25
CA ALA A 5 -26.21 26.26 65.95
C ALA A 5 -27.70 26.17 65.54
N SER A 6 -28.67 26.48 66.39
CA SER A 6 -28.70 26.53 67.86
C SER A 6 -30.17 26.48 68.25
N GLU A 7 -30.56 25.60 69.17
CA GLU A 7 -31.88 25.71 69.80
C GLU A 7 -31.87 26.88 70.79
N SER A 8 -32.98 27.61 70.87
CA SER A 8 -33.14 28.74 71.80
C SER A 8 -34.49 28.68 72.48
N ASP A 9 -34.54 27.95 73.61
CA ASP A 9 -35.61 28.09 74.58
C ASP A 9 -35.62 29.51 75.17
N THR A 10 -36.81 30.09 75.33
CA THR A 10 -36.99 31.36 76.02
C THR A 10 -38.01 31.20 77.14
N ASP A 11 -37.52 30.76 78.29
CA ASP A 11 -38.25 30.78 79.56
C ASP A 11 -37.95 32.05 80.36
N GLY A 12 -38.95 32.55 81.10
CA GLY A 12 -38.69 33.27 82.35
C GLY A 12 -38.58 34.82 82.33
N ALA A 13 -39.73 35.50 82.32
CA ALA A 13 -40.00 36.67 83.17
C ALA A 13 -41.52 36.85 83.29
N GLY A 14 -42.17 36.96 84.46
CA GLY A 14 -41.64 37.39 85.75
C GLY A 14 -42.31 38.69 86.18
N SER A 15 -43.63 38.67 86.43
CA SER A 15 -44.38 39.84 86.91
C SER A 15 -45.32 39.48 88.06
N SER A 16 -44.73 39.34 89.25
CA SER A 16 -45.43 39.21 90.52
C SER A 16 -45.88 40.59 91.03
N SER A 17 -47.14 40.96 90.74
CA SER A 17 -47.79 42.12 91.37
C SER A 17 -48.74 41.66 92.47
N ALA A 18 -48.22 41.56 93.71
CA ALA A 18 -49.04 41.32 94.89
C ALA A 18 -49.69 42.64 95.37
N THR A 19 -51.01 42.74 95.29
CA THR A 19 -51.79 43.78 95.99
C THR A 19 -52.53 43.15 97.17
N PRO A 20 -52.33 43.64 98.41
CA PRO A 20 -52.93 43.03 99.59
C PRO A 20 -54.36 43.52 99.87
N MET A 21 -55.14 42.61 100.45
CA MET A 21 -56.22 42.80 101.43
C MET A 21 -57.09 44.08 101.39
N SER A 22 -58.41 43.87 101.38
CA SER A 22 -59.21 44.38 102.49
C SER A 22 -60.40 43.48 102.78
N SER A 23 -60.43 42.96 104.01
CA SER A 23 -61.58 42.26 104.58
C SER A 23 -62.49 43.26 105.28
N SER A 24 -63.74 43.38 104.83
CA SER A 24 -64.76 44.16 105.52
C SER A 24 -66.09 43.42 105.55
N ALA A 25 -66.28 42.61 106.59
CA ALA A 25 -67.59 42.11 106.96
C ALA A 25 -68.36 43.23 107.67
N SER A 26 -69.44 43.73 107.06
CA SER A 26 -70.36 44.69 107.68
C SER A 26 -71.79 44.16 107.58
N ASN A 27 -72.21 43.43 108.61
CA ASN A 27 -73.61 43.06 108.80
C ASN A 27 -74.36 44.29 109.33
N SER A 28 -75.08 45.00 108.47
CA SER A 28 -75.91 46.14 108.87
C SER A 28 -77.21 46.21 108.06
N GLY A 29 -78.33 45.96 108.74
CA GLY A 29 -79.69 46.38 108.42
C GLY A 29 -80.14 46.39 106.96
N LYS A 30 -81.05 45.48 106.59
CA LYS A 30 -81.87 45.58 105.37
C LYS A 30 -82.57 46.95 105.32
N PRO A 31 -82.30 47.84 104.35
CA PRO A 31 -83.31 48.77 103.91
C PRO A 31 -84.21 48.00 102.93
N SER A 32 -85.50 47.93 103.21
CA SER A 32 -86.48 47.50 102.20
C SER A 32 -86.61 48.61 101.16
N ILE A 33 -85.63 48.74 100.28
CA ILE A 33 -85.70 49.67 99.14
C ILE A 33 -86.80 49.14 98.23
N VAL A 34 -87.93 49.83 98.21
CA VAL A 34 -89.01 49.58 97.25
C VAL A 34 -88.52 50.04 95.88
N ILE A 35 -87.81 49.15 95.18
CA ILE A 35 -87.41 49.36 93.79
C ILE A 35 -88.69 49.43 92.97
N SER A 36 -88.94 50.57 92.33
CA SER A 36 -90.08 50.73 91.41
C SER A 36 -90.06 49.61 90.37
N GLN A 37 -91.23 49.00 90.12
CA GLN A 37 -91.39 47.79 89.29
C GLN A 37 -90.67 47.91 87.93
N PHE A 38 -90.78 49.08 87.30
CA PHE A 38 -90.10 49.42 86.04
C PHE A 38 -88.57 49.29 86.11
N ARG A 39 -87.95 49.74 87.21
CA ARG A 39 -86.49 49.70 87.42
C ARG A 39 -86.00 48.29 87.75
N LEU A 40 -86.85 47.47 88.38
CA LEU A 40 -86.57 46.05 88.59
C LEU A 40 -86.59 45.28 87.26
N GLU A 41 -87.55 45.60 86.40
CA GLU A 41 -87.71 44.99 85.07
C GLU A 41 -86.59 45.43 84.10
N GLU A 42 -86.18 46.69 84.12
CA GLU A 42 -85.01 47.20 83.41
C GLU A 42 -83.71 46.48 83.84
N LEU A 43 -83.47 46.34 85.15
CA LEU A 43 -82.33 45.59 85.69
C LEU A 43 -82.39 44.10 85.31
N THR A 44 -83.58 43.50 85.27
CA THR A 44 -83.77 42.10 84.87
C THR A 44 -83.46 41.91 83.38
N ASN A 45 -83.94 42.80 82.52
CA ASN A 45 -83.63 42.79 81.09
C ASN A 45 -82.12 43.04 80.83
N ARG A 46 -81.49 43.95 81.57
CA ARG A 46 -80.05 44.18 81.49
C ARG A 46 -79.26 42.95 81.92
N LEU A 47 -79.68 42.26 82.98
CA LEU A 47 -79.05 41.03 83.47
C LEU A 47 -79.21 39.87 82.48
N ALA A 48 -80.39 39.72 81.87
CA ALA A 48 -80.63 38.74 80.81
C ALA A 48 -79.80 39.01 79.54
N SER A 49 -79.69 40.28 79.13
CA SER A 49 -78.83 40.73 78.02
C SER A 49 -77.36 40.43 78.29
N LEU A 50 -76.84 40.79 79.47
CA LEU A 50 -75.46 40.48 79.87
C LEU A 50 -75.21 38.98 79.98
N GLN A 51 -76.18 38.17 80.43
CA GLN A 51 -76.08 36.71 80.43
C GLN A 51 -76.01 36.14 79.01
N GLN A 52 -76.79 36.68 78.06
CA GLN A 52 -76.76 36.26 76.67
C GLN A 52 -75.45 36.66 75.99
N GLU A 53 -74.95 37.87 76.22
CA GLU A 53 -73.63 38.33 75.79
C GLU A 53 -72.53 37.41 76.33
N ASN A 54 -72.59 37.03 77.62
CA ASN A 54 -71.64 36.10 78.23
C ASN A 54 -71.71 34.68 77.61
N LYS A 55 -72.87 34.24 77.13
CA LYS A 55 -73.01 32.98 76.38
C LYS A 55 -72.38 33.09 74.98
N VAL A 56 -72.64 34.18 74.26
CA VAL A 56 -72.06 34.42 72.93
C VAL A 56 -70.53 34.48 73.01
N LEU A 57 -69.98 35.29 73.93
CA LEU A 57 -68.53 35.39 74.16
C LEU A 57 -67.89 34.04 74.52
N LYS A 58 -68.59 33.16 75.25
CA LYS A 58 -68.12 31.78 75.52
C LYS A 58 -68.09 30.92 74.26
N ILE A 59 -69.12 31.00 73.42
CA ILE A 59 -69.18 30.25 72.14
C ILE A 59 -68.08 30.73 71.19
N GLU A 60 -67.87 32.04 71.09
CA GLU A 60 -66.78 32.64 70.30
C GLU A 60 -65.40 32.21 70.82
N LEU A 61 -65.19 32.25 72.14
CA LEU A 61 -63.94 31.82 72.77
C LEU A 61 -63.65 30.32 72.55
N GLU A 62 -64.65 29.44 72.64
CA GLU A 62 -64.48 28.02 72.28
C GLU A 62 -64.24 27.84 70.77
N THR A 63 -64.89 28.63 69.91
CA THR A 63 -64.65 28.61 68.46
C THR A 63 -63.21 29.03 68.13
N PHE A 64 -62.69 30.09 68.77
CA PHE A 64 -61.29 30.50 68.62
C PHE A 64 -60.32 29.44 69.15
N LYS A 65 -60.60 28.80 70.30
CA LYS A 65 -59.78 27.67 70.79
C LYS A 65 -59.72 26.51 69.80
N LEU A 66 -60.85 26.14 69.20
CA LEU A 66 -60.90 25.09 68.18
C LEU A 66 -60.09 25.49 66.94
N LYS A 67 -60.20 26.73 66.48
CA LYS A 67 -59.38 27.27 65.37
C LYS A 67 -57.89 27.25 65.68
N CYS A 68 -57.49 27.66 66.90
CA CYS A 68 -56.09 27.61 67.33
C CYS A 68 -55.56 26.17 67.38
N LYS A 69 -56.35 25.19 67.86
CA LYS A 69 -55.97 23.77 67.83
C LYS A 69 -55.79 23.25 66.41
N ALA A 70 -56.73 23.53 65.51
CA ALA A 70 -56.65 23.12 64.11
C ALA A 70 -55.39 23.70 63.42
N LEU A 71 -55.09 25.00 63.63
CA LEU A 71 -53.89 25.63 63.09
C LEU A 71 -52.59 25.07 63.71
N GLN A 72 -52.59 24.66 64.98
CA GLN A 72 -51.45 24.00 65.62
C GLN A 72 -51.20 22.59 65.06
N GLU A 73 -52.27 21.84 64.79
CA GLU A 73 -52.21 20.52 64.17
C GLU A 73 -51.74 20.61 62.72
N GLU A 74 -52.29 21.53 61.92
CA GLU A 74 -51.84 21.84 60.57
C GLU A 74 -50.37 22.26 60.54
N ASN A 75 -49.92 23.13 61.45
CA ASN A 75 -48.50 23.53 61.52
C ASN A 75 -47.59 22.34 61.88
N ARG A 76 -48.05 21.45 62.76
CA ARG A 76 -47.33 20.21 63.12
C ARG A 76 -47.23 19.27 61.93
N ASP A 77 -48.28 19.14 61.13
CA ASP A 77 -48.31 18.25 59.97
C ASP A 77 -47.52 18.82 58.78
N LEU A 78 -47.57 20.14 58.55
CA LEU A 78 -46.69 20.83 57.60
C LEU A 78 -45.20 20.63 57.95
N ARG A 79 -44.83 20.69 59.24
CA ARG A 79 -43.45 20.39 59.68
C ARG A 79 -43.05 18.94 59.39
N LYS A 80 -43.90 17.95 59.71
CA LYS A 80 -43.66 16.54 59.36
C LYS A 80 -43.50 16.35 57.85
N ALA A 81 -44.37 16.98 57.06
CA ALA A 81 -44.34 16.90 55.61
C ALA A 81 -43.04 17.51 55.05
N SER A 82 -42.62 18.67 55.56
CA SER A 82 -41.36 19.33 55.19
C SER A 82 -40.15 18.41 55.42
N VAL A 83 -40.04 17.79 56.61
CA VAL A 83 -38.96 16.84 56.93
C VAL A 83 -39.00 15.61 56.02
N THR A 84 -40.20 15.10 55.71
CA THR A 84 -40.38 13.93 54.83
C THR A 84 -39.99 14.24 53.38
N ILE A 85 -40.32 15.43 52.89
CA ILE A 85 -39.95 15.90 51.54
C ILE A 85 -38.44 16.12 51.47
N GLN A 86 -37.85 16.76 52.48
CA GLN A 86 -36.40 16.98 52.54
C GLN A 86 -35.62 15.66 52.54
N ALA A 87 -35.99 14.69 53.39
CA ALA A 87 -35.32 13.38 53.44
C ALA A 87 -35.43 12.61 52.11
N ARG A 88 -36.51 12.79 51.34
CA ARG A 88 -36.64 12.23 49.98
C ARG A 88 -35.75 12.95 48.97
N ALA A 89 -35.67 14.29 49.03
CA ALA A 89 -34.81 15.08 48.17
C ALA A 89 -33.33 14.72 48.38
N GLU A 90 -32.89 14.62 49.64
CA GLU A 90 -31.53 14.19 50.01
C GLU A 90 -31.23 12.77 49.47
N GLN A 91 -32.17 11.82 49.61
CA GLN A 91 -32.03 10.48 49.05
C GLN A 91 -31.94 10.46 47.51
N GLU A 92 -32.71 11.32 46.83
CA GLU A 92 -32.70 11.43 45.37
C GLU A 92 -31.41 12.09 44.87
N GLU A 93 -30.91 13.14 45.55
CA GLU A 93 -29.62 13.76 45.28
C GLU A 93 -28.46 12.76 45.47
N GLU A 94 -28.46 11.98 46.56
CA GLU A 94 -27.48 10.90 46.77
C GLU A 94 -27.54 9.85 45.66
N PHE A 95 -28.74 9.43 45.23
CA PHE A 95 -28.91 8.46 44.16
C PHE A 95 -28.39 8.97 42.81
N ILE A 96 -28.72 10.22 42.46
CA ILE A 96 -28.25 10.88 41.24
C ILE A 96 -26.72 11.05 41.29
N SER A 97 -26.18 11.55 42.40
CA SER A 97 -24.75 11.74 42.61
C SER A 97 -23.97 10.43 42.46
N ASN A 98 -24.41 9.37 43.15
CA ASN A 98 -23.80 8.03 43.05
C ASN A 98 -23.87 7.45 41.62
N THR A 99 -24.96 7.72 40.89
CA THR A 99 -25.13 7.25 39.51
C THR A 99 -24.21 8.00 38.53
N LEU A 100 -24.14 9.32 38.66
CA LEU A 100 -23.24 10.15 37.85
C LEU A 100 -21.77 9.83 38.15
N PHE A 101 -21.39 9.65 39.42
CA PHE A 101 -20.04 9.30 39.84
C PHE A 101 -19.59 7.96 39.24
N LYS A 102 -20.43 6.92 39.29
CA LYS A 102 -20.17 5.63 38.62
C LYS A 102 -20.00 5.78 37.11
N LYS A 103 -20.80 6.62 36.46
CA LYS A 103 -20.70 6.88 35.02
C LYS A 103 -19.42 7.64 34.66
N ILE A 104 -19.01 8.61 35.47
CA ILE A 104 -17.72 9.32 35.33
C ILE A 104 -16.55 8.33 35.46
N GLN A 105 -16.54 7.47 36.48
CA GLN A 105 -15.50 6.45 36.65
C GLN A 105 -15.44 5.47 35.48
N ALA A 106 -16.59 5.02 34.97
CA ALA A 106 -16.65 4.15 33.79
C ALA A 106 -16.03 4.82 32.56
N LEU A 107 -16.41 6.07 32.27
CA LEU A 107 -15.87 6.85 31.15
C LEU A 107 -14.37 7.17 31.32
N GLN A 108 -13.90 7.41 32.55
CA GLN A 108 -12.48 7.61 32.84
C GLN A 108 -11.68 6.33 32.54
N LYS A 109 -12.16 5.16 32.99
CA LYS A 109 -11.53 3.87 32.73
C LYS A 109 -11.56 3.49 31.24
N GLU A 110 -12.67 3.78 30.56
CA GLU A 110 -12.80 3.57 29.11
C GLU A 110 -11.80 4.46 28.35
N LYS A 111 -11.69 5.74 28.70
CA LYS A 111 -10.70 6.67 28.14
C LYS A 111 -9.26 6.20 28.37
N GLU A 112 -8.92 5.75 29.58
CA GLU A 112 -7.59 5.21 29.90
C GLU A 112 -7.29 3.94 29.08
N THR A 113 -8.24 3.01 29.00
CA THR A 113 -8.13 1.79 28.20
C THR A 113 -7.94 2.11 26.71
N LEU A 114 -8.69 3.10 26.20
CA LEU A 114 -8.61 3.54 24.82
C LEU A 114 -7.25 4.20 24.51
N ALA A 115 -6.74 5.05 25.40
CA ALA A 115 -5.41 5.66 25.25
C ALA A 115 -4.30 4.60 25.19
N VAL A 116 -4.31 3.63 26.12
CA VAL A 116 -3.34 2.52 26.15
C VAL A 116 -3.45 1.62 24.92
N ASN A 117 -4.63 1.49 24.32
CA ASN A 117 -4.79 0.74 23.06
C ASN A 117 -4.26 1.53 21.86
N TYR A 118 -4.50 2.84 21.79
CA TYR A 118 -3.92 3.71 20.75
C TYR A 118 -2.38 3.70 20.79
N GLU A 119 -1.77 3.86 21.97
CA GLU A 119 -0.31 3.80 22.14
C GLU A 119 0.28 2.50 21.60
N LYS A 120 -0.36 1.34 21.90
CA LYS A 120 0.06 0.03 21.39
C LYS A 120 -0.12 -0.13 19.89
N GLU A 121 -1.17 0.46 19.32
CA GLU A 121 -1.42 0.41 17.88
C GLU A 121 -0.42 1.28 17.11
N GLU A 122 -0.09 2.47 17.63
CA GLU A 122 1.00 3.32 17.10
C GLU A 122 2.37 2.64 17.21
N GLU A 123 2.69 2.01 18.34
CA GLU A 123 3.91 1.20 18.50
C GLU A 123 3.94 0.04 17.49
N PHE A 124 2.84 -0.71 17.34
CA PHE A 124 2.76 -1.82 16.40
C PHE A 124 2.97 -1.36 14.96
N LEU A 125 2.25 -0.30 14.54
CA LEU A 125 2.35 0.25 13.18
C LEU A 125 3.76 0.78 12.88
N THR A 126 4.36 1.50 13.84
CA THR A 126 5.73 2.03 13.71
C THR A 126 6.76 0.90 13.58
N ASN A 127 6.65 -0.13 14.42
CA ASN A 127 7.54 -1.29 14.37
C ASN A 127 7.40 -2.09 13.07
N GLU A 128 6.17 -2.27 12.58
CA GLU A 128 5.89 -2.99 11.34
C GLU A 128 6.35 -2.23 10.10
N LEU A 129 6.17 -0.90 10.08
CA LEU A 129 6.73 -0.02 9.04
C LEU A 129 8.26 -0.02 9.04
N SER A 130 8.88 0.06 10.22
CA SER A 130 10.35 -0.02 10.35
C SER A 130 10.89 -1.36 9.84
N ARG A 131 10.23 -2.48 10.18
CA ARG A 131 10.60 -3.82 9.70
C ARG A 131 10.50 -3.94 8.18
N LYS A 132 9.41 -3.46 7.58
CA LYS A 132 9.22 -3.41 6.13
C LYS A 132 10.24 -2.51 5.43
N LEU A 133 10.58 -1.36 6.02
CA LEU A 133 11.60 -0.47 5.49
C LEU A 133 12.98 -1.13 5.47
N MET A 134 13.39 -1.79 6.56
CA MET A 134 14.65 -2.53 6.61
C MET A 134 14.66 -3.70 5.61
N GLN A 135 13.54 -4.43 5.47
CA GLN A 135 13.42 -5.50 4.48
C GLN A 135 13.62 -4.96 3.04
N LEU A 136 12.92 -3.88 2.67
CA LEU A 136 13.06 -3.27 1.34
C LEU A 136 14.45 -2.71 1.08
N GLN A 137 15.13 -2.16 2.11
CA GLN A 137 16.52 -1.73 2.01
C GLN A 137 17.47 -2.92 1.77
N HIS A 138 17.24 -4.05 2.43
CA HIS A 138 18.03 -5.26 2.26
C HIS A 138 17.82 -5.88 0.87
N GLU A 139 16.56 -6.10 0.46
CA GLU A 139 16.21 -6.61 -0.87
C GLU A 139 16.75 -5.71 -1.98
N LYS A 140 16.72 -4.38 -1.79
CA LYS A 140 17.34 -3.43 -2.71
C LYS A 140 18.86 -3.65 -2.82
N ALA A 141 19.56 -3.77 -1.69
CA ALA A 141 21.01 -3.94 -1.68
C ALA A 141 21.43 -5.28 -2.31
N GLU A 142 20.68 -6.36 -2.10
CA GLU A 142 20.89 -7.66 -2.77
C GLU A 142 20.70 -7.56 -4.29
N LEU A 143 19.66 -6.85 -4.76
CA LEU A 143 19.42 -6.61 -6.18
C LEU A 143 20.50 -5.73 -6.83
N GLU A 144 20.96 -4.70 -6.14
CA GLU A 144 22.09 -3.85 -6.60
C GLU A 144 23.37 -4.69 -6.71
N GLN A 145 23.69 -5.51 -5.71
CA GLN A 145 24.86 -6.41 -5.74
C GLN A 145 24.78 -7.45 -6.86
N HIS A 146 23.62 -8.09 -7.05
CA HIS A 146 23.44 -9.07 -8.13
C HIS A 146 23.54 -8.40 -9.52
N LEU A 147 23.02 -7.19 -9.68
CA LEU A 147 23.13 -6.44 -10.92
C LEU A 147 24.59 -6.07 -11.23
N GLU A 148 25.35 -5.63 -10.23
CA GLU A 148 26.77 -5.32 -10.37
C GLU A 148 27.58 -6.57 -10.79
N GLN A 149 27.35 -7.71 -10.13
CA GLN A 149 28.02 -8.99 -10.47
C GLN A 149 27.72 -9.45 -11.90
N GLU A 150 26.46 -9.37 -12.34
CA GLU A 150 26.07 -9.76 -13.70
C GLU A 150 26.68 -8.80 -14.75
N GLN A 151 26.71 -7.49 -14.47
CA GLN A 151 27.38 -6.51 -15.33
C GLN A 151 28.89 -6.78 -15.41
N GLU A 152 29.56 -7.03 -14.27
CA GLU A 152 30.98 -7.34 -14.23
C GLU A 152 31.29 -8.64 -15.00
N PHE A 153 30.45 -9.67 -14.85
CA PHE A 153 30.57 -10.92 -15.61
C PHE A 153 30.44 -10.70 -17.12
N GLN A 154 29.46 -9.90 -17.56
CA GLN A 154 29.30 -9.56 -18.98
C GLN A 154 30.47 -8.73 -19.53
N VAL A 155 30.94 -7.72 -18.79
CA VAL A 155 32.12 -6.92 -19.16
C VAL A 155 33.35 -7.82 -19.27
N ASN A 156 33.60 -8.70 -18.29
CA ASN A 156 34.70 -9.66 -18.32
C ASN A 156 34.61 -10.63 -19.51
N LYS A 157 33.39 -11.09 -19.87
CA LYS A 157 33.14 -11.96 -21.03
C LYS A 157 33.42 -11.25 -22.36
N LEU A 158 32.98 -9.99 -22.49
CA LEU A 158 33.25 -9.16 -23.67
C LEU A 158 34.73 -8.81 -23.79
N MET A 159 35.38 -8.41 -22.70
CA MET A 159 36.82 -8.10 -22.69
C MET A 159 37.68 -9.31 -23.07
N LYS A 160 37.34 -10.52 -22.61
CA LYS A 160 37.98 -11.77 -23.05
C LYS A 160 37.80 -12.02 -24.55
N LYS A 161 36.61 -11.72 -25.10
CA LYS A 161 36.35 -11.85 -26.55
C LYS A 161 37.13 -10.82 -27.38
N ILE A 162 37.20 -9.57 -26.91
CA ILE A 162 38.01 -8.50 -27.53
C ILE A 162 39.48 -8.93 -27.59
N LYS A 163 40.09 -9.27 -26.44
CA LYS A 163 41.49 -9.75 -26.36
C LYS A 163 41.79 -10.94 -27.29
N LYS A 164 40.83 -11.86 -27.44
CA LYS A 164 40.97 -12.98 -28.39
C LYS A 164 40.99 -12.48 -29.85
N MET A 165 40.06 -11.61 -30.25
CA MET A 165 39.99 -11.08 -31.62
C MET A 165 41.18 -10.16 -31.95
N GLU A 166 41.69 -9.41 -30.96
CA GLU A 166 42.91 -8.61 -31.08
C GLU A 166 44.12 -9.52 -31.35
N ASN A 167 44.31 -10.57 -30.56
CA ASN A 167 45.38 -11.55 -30.76
C ASN A 167 45.28 -12.26 -32.12
N GLU A 168 44.08 -12.64 -32.56
CA GLU A 168 43.85 -13.21 -33.90
C GLU A 168 44.18 -12.23 -35.03
N THR A 169 43.85 -10.95 -34.85
CA THR A 169 44.19 -9.87 -35.81
C THR A 169 45.69 -9.65 -35.90
N ILE A 170 46.38 -9.55 -34.76
CA ILE A 170 47.85 -9.41 -34.69
C ILE A 170 48.53 -10.63 -35.32
N SER A 171 48.06 -11.85 -35.03
CA SER A 171 48.61 -13.08 -35.62
C SER A 171 48.47 -13.09 -37.15
N LYS A 172 47.30 -12.71 -37.67
CA LYS A 172 47.07 -12.59 -39.13
C LYS A 172 47.95 -11.50 -39.76
N GLN A 173 48.12 -10.36 -39.09
CA GLN A 173 48.97 -9.27 -39.55
C GLN A 173 50.43 -9.72 -39.65
N LEU A 174 50.97 -10.41 -38.62
CA LEU A 174 52.32 -10.96 -38.64
C LEU A 174 52.52 -11.98 -39.77
N THR A 175 51.56 -12.89 -40.00
CA THR A 175 51.62 -13.84 -41.12
C THR A 175 51.58 -13.13 -42.47
N LEU A 176 50.76 -12.09 -42.64
CA LEU A 176 50.70 -11.30 -43.88
C LEU A 176 52.00 -10.53 -44.13
N GLU A 177 52.63 -9.99 -43.09
CA GLU A 177 53.95 -9.36 -43.21
C GLU A 177 55.04 -10.36 -43.55
N GLN A 178 55.00 -11.57 -42.96
CA GLN A 178 55.93 -12.63 -43.27
C GLN A 178 55.83 -13.06 -44.74
N LEU A 179 54.61 -13.32 -45.24
CA LEU A 179 54.36 -13.65 -46.65
C LEU A 179 54.77 -12.50 -47.59
N ARG A 180 54.68 -11.24 -47.16
CA ARG A 180 55.18 -10.08 -47.94
C ARG A 180 56.71 -10.06 -48.03
N ARG A 181 57.41 -10.39 -46.94
CA ARG A 181 58.89 -10.53 -46.95
C ARG A 181 59.31 -11.67 -47.86
N GLU A 182 58.75 -12.87 -47.66
CA GLU A 182 59.03 -14.06 -48.47
C GLU A 182 58.74 -13.84 -49.96
N LYS A 183 57.65 -13.11 -50.30
CA LYS A 183 57.37 -12.70 -51.68
C LYS A 183 58.50 -11.84 -52.26
N ILE A 184 58.96 -10.82 -51.53
CA ILE A 184 60.04 -9.94 -51.97
C ILE A 184 61.35 -10.74 -52.13
N ASP A 185 61.67 -11.64 -51.21
CA ASP A 185 62.87 -12.47 -51.26
C ASP A 185 62.85 -13.42 -52.48
N LEU A 186 61.68 -13.99 -52.82
CA LEU A 186 61.49 -14.79 -54.03
C LEU A 186 61.56 -13.95 -55.31
N GLU A 187 61.00 -12.74 -55.31
CA GLU A 187 61.11 -11.81 -56.45
C GLU A 187 62.57 -11.40 -56.70
N ASN A 188 63.33 -11.06 -55.64
CA ASN A 188 64.76 -10.76 -55.72
C ASN A 188 65.59 -11.97 -56.21
N THR A 189 65.25 -13.17 -55.75
CA THR A 189 65.94 -14.41 -56.18
C THR A 189 65.67 -14.69 -57.65
N LEU A 190 64.43 -14.53 -58.09
CA LEU A 190 64.03 -14.70 -59.48
C LEU A 190 64.70 -13.66 -60.41
N GLU A 191 64.81 -12.41 -59.97
CA GLU A 191 65.53 -11.36 -60.70
C GLU A 191 67.02 -11.71 -60.85
N GLN A 192 67.69 -12.14 -59.77
CA GLN A 192 69.08 -12.61 -59.83
C GLN A 192 69.27 -13.82 -60.75
N GLU A 193 68.33 -14.78 -60.77
CA GLU A 193 68.38 -15.91 -61.70
C GLU A 193 68.21 -15.46 -63.17
N GLN A 194 67.32 -14.50 -63.43
CA GLN A 194 67.13 -13.90 -64.76
C GLN A 194 68.39 -13.14 -65.20
N GLU A 195 68.97 -12.29 -64.36
CA GLU A 195 70.24 -11.61 -64.62
C GLU A 195 71.36 -12.63 -64.87
N ALA A 196 71.46 -13.69 -64.07
CA ALA A 196 72.46 -14.75 -64.26
C ALA A 196 72.24 -15.56 -65.54
N LEU A 197 71.01 -15.70 -66.03
CA LEU A 197 70.69 -16.28 -67.34
C LEU A 197 71.06 -15.33 -68.48
N VAL A 198 70.69 -14.06 -68.40
CA VAL A 198 71.06 -13.02 -69.39
C VAL A 198 72.59 -12.93 -69.50
N ASN A 199 73.31 -12.86 -68.38
CA ASN A 199 74.77 -12.86 -68.34
C ASN A 199 75.39 -14.13 -68.95
N ARG A 200 74.76 -15.31 -68.78
CA ARG A 200 75.21 -16.57 -69.41
C ARG A 200 74.95 -16.58 -70.91
N LEU A 201 73.79 -16.09 -71.36
CA LEU A 201 73.43 -15.98 -72.77
C LEU A 201 74.32 -14.97 -73.48
N TRP A 202 74.56 -13.80 -72.87
CA TRP A 202 75.47 -12.77 -73.36
C TRP A 202 76.89 -13.34 -73.53
N LYS A 203 77.46 -13.96 -72.49
CA LYS A 203 78.78 -14.62 -72.59
C LYS A 203 78.83 -15.74 -73.64
N ARG A 204 77.71 -16.41 -73.92
CA ARG A 204 77.62 -17.41 -75.00
C ARG A 204 77.51 -16.74 -76.37
N MET A 205 76.81 -15.62 -76.47
CA MET A 205 76.74 -14.79 -77.68
C MET A 205 78.12 -14.20 -78.01
N ASP A 206 78.80 -13.55 -77.07
CA ASP A 206 80.18 -13.05 -77.24
C ASP A 206 81.12 -14.17 -77.72
N LYS A 207 81.02 -15.36 -77.11
CA LYS A 207 81.79 -16.55 -77.54
C LYS A 207 81.42 -17.00 -78.94
N LEU A 208 80.14 -17.08 -79.29
CA LEU A 208 79.69 -17.44 -80.63
C LEU A 208 80.03 -16.36 -81.67
N GLU A 209 80.14 -15.09 -81.29
CA GLU A 209 80.60 -14.01 -82.16
C GLU A 209 82.12 -14.04 -82.34
N ALA A 210 82.88 -14.32 -81.28
CA ALA A 210 84.32 -14.57 -81.35
C ALA A 210 84.61 -15.85 -82.15
N GLU A 211 83.87 -16.93 -81.93
CA GLU A 211 83.93 -18.16 -82.73
C GLU A 211 83.49 -17.89 -84.17
N LYS A 212 82.45 -17.10 -84.43
CA LYS A 212 82.06 -16.70 -85.80
C LYS A 212 83.16 -15.87 -86.46
N ARG A 213 83.85 -14.98 -85.73
CA ARG A 213 84.98 -14.20 -86.22
C ARG A 213 86.19 -15.09 -86.53
N ILE A 214 86.53 -16.00 -85.62
CA ILE A 214 87.59 -17.00 -85.78
C ILE A 214 87.23 -18.03 -86.86
N LEU A 215 85.95 -18.37 -87.04
CA LEU A 215 85.46 -19.27 -88.09
C LEU A 215 85.35 -18.56 -89.42
N GLN A 216 85.11 -17.24 -89.47
CA GLN A 216 85.26 -16.45 -90.68
C GLN A 216 86.75 -16.42 -91.10
N GLU A 217 87.64 -16.16 -90.15
CA GLU A 217 89.11 -16.22 -90.30
C GLU A 217 89.63 -17.64 -90.64
N LYS A 218 88.97 -18.70 -90.14
CA LYS A 218 89.25 -20.11 -90.47
C LYS A 218 88.43 -20.66 -91.63
N LEU A 219 87.53 -19.88 -92.24
CA LEU A 219 86.81 -20.22 -93.48
C LEU A 219 87.55 -19.64 -94.69
N ASP A 220 88.41 -18.65 -94.48
CA ASP A 220 89.58 -18.35 -95.32
C ASP A 220 90.67 -19.45 -95.24
N GLN A 221 90.42 -20.56 -94.52
CA GLN A 221 91.21 -21.81 -94.51
C GLN A 221 90.30 -23.06 -94.56
N PRO A 222 90.81 -24.26 -94.90
CA PRO A 222 89.98 -25.45 -95.06
C PRO A 222 89.66 -26.22 -93.76
N VAL A 223 88.50 -26.87 -93.73
CA VAL A 223 87.77 -27.37 -92.52
C VAL A 223 88.00 -28.86 -92.22
N SER A 224 87.93 -29.26 -90.93
CA SER A 224 87.51 -30.60 -90.49
C SER A 224 86.87 -30.59 -89.07
N ALA A 225 86.07 -31.61 -88.70
CA ALA A 225 85.07 -31.54 -87.61
C ALA A 225 84.97 -32.82 -86.69
N PRO A 226 83.88 -33.13 -85.93
CA PRO A 226 83.88 -33.26 -84.44
C PRO A 226 83.49 -34.69 -83.92
N PRO A 227 83.28 -34.95 -82.59
CA PRO A 227 81.91 -34.92 -81.99
C PRO A 227 81.84 -34.67 -80.43
N SER A 228 80.70 -35.00 -79.77
CA SER A 228 80.30 -34.53 -78.40
C SER A 228 79.72 -35.64 -77.43
N PRO A 229 78.64 -35.51 -76.62
CA PRO A 229 78.66 -35.66 -75.13
C PRO A 229 77.71 -36.74 -74.52
N ARG A 230 77.76 -36.98 -73.18
CA ARG A 230 76.78 -37.70 -72.29
C ARG A 230 77.06 -37.40 -70.79
N ASP A 231 76.23 -37.67 -69.76
CA ASP A 231 74.76 -37.72 -69.55
C ASP A 231 74.51 -37.68 -68.01
N VAL A 232 73.28 -37.35 -67.55
CA VAL A 232 72.92 -37.23 -66.12
C VAL A 232 72.03 -38.41 -65.67
N SER A 233 72.22 -38.91 -64.44
CA SER A 233 71.37 -39.96 -63.84
C SER A 233 70.86 -39.54 -62.45
N MET A 234 69.67 -40.02 -62.08
CA MET A 234 68.86 -39.55 -60.95
C MET A 234 68.39 -40.78 -60.15
N GLU A 235 68.77 -40.88 -58.87
CA GLU A 235 68.49 -42.06 -58.04
C GLU A 235 67.08 -42.08 -57.44
N ILE A 236 66.61 -43.28 -57.08
CA ILE A 236 65.26 -43.59 -56.57
C ILE A 236 65.37 -44.10 -55.13
N ASP A 237 64.49 -43.58 -54.26
CA ASP A 237 64.48 -43.83 -52.81
C ASP A 237 64.30 -45.32 -52.39
N SER A 238 65.01 -45.71 -51.32
CA SER A 238 65.11 -47.10 -50.85
C SER A 238 63.83 -47.66 -50.17
N PRO A 239 63.48 -48.96 -50.36
CA PRO A 239 62.33 -49.62 -49.73
C PRO A 239 62.17 -49.47 -48.20
N GLU A 240 63.25 -49.31 -47.42
CA GLU A 240 63.15 -49.06 -45.97
C GLU A 240 62.33 -47.81 -45.64
N ASN A 241 62.45 -46.73 -46.44
CA ASN A 241 61.77 -45.47 -46.20
C ASN A 241 60.25 -45.65 -46.32
N MET A 242 59.81 -46.43 -47.31
CA MET A 242 58.40 -46.78 -47.50
C MET A 242 57.83 -47.56 -46.30
N MET A 243 58.56 -48.55 -45.77
CA MET A 243 58.12 -49.32 -44.59
C MET A 243 58.07 -48.51 -43.29
N ARG A 244 58.88 -47.46 -43.15
CA ARG A 244 58.77 -46.49 -42.04
C ARG A 244 57.51 -45.64 -42.19
N HIS A 245 57.27 -45.13 -43.40
CA HIS A 245 56.08 -44.33 -43.71
C HIS A 245 54.76 -45.10 -43.49
N ILE A 246 54.67 -46.36 -43.91
CA ILE A 246 53.48 -47.21 -43.70
C ILE A 246 53.17 -47.40 -42.20
N ARG A 247 54.18 -47.56 -41.34
CA ARG A 247 53.97 -47.66 -39.88
C ARG A 247 53.52 -46.34 -39.27
N PHE A 248 54.09 -45.22 -39.71
CA PHE A 248 53.66 -43.89 -39.30
C PHE A 248 52.17 -43.64 -39.64
N LEU A 249 51.77 -43.93 -40.88
CA LEU A 249 50.37 -43.79 -41.31
C LEU A 249 49.39 -44.65 -40.50
N LYS A 250 49.77 -45.89 -40.14
CA LYS A 250 48.90 -46.76 -39.31
C LYS A 250 48.69 -46.16 -37.91
N ASN A 251 49.75 -45.72 -37.26
CA ASN A 251 49.66 -45.09 -35.93
C ASN A 251 48.86 -43.78 -35.99
N GLU A 252 49.04 -43.00 -37.05
CA GLU A 252 48.31 -41.74 -37.25
C GLU A 252 46.81 -41.97 -37.49
N VAL A 253 46.44 -42.98 -38.28
CA VAL A 253 45.02 -43.38 -38.46
C VAL A 253 44.39 -43.84 -37.13
N GLU A 254 45.14 -44.55 -36.28
CA GLU A 254 44.62 -44.97 -34.96
C GLU A 254 44.47 -43.77 -34.01
N ARG A 255 45.42 -42.83 -34.02
CA ARG A 255 45.34 -41.55 -33.30
C ARG A 255 44.12 -40.74 -33.74
N LEU A 256 43.90 -40.60 -35.05
CA LEU A 256 42.76 -39.89 -35.63
C LEU A 256 41.42 -40.57 -35.25
N LYS A 257 41.34 -41.92 -35.30
CA LYS A 257 40.17 -42.68 -34.84
C LYS A 257 39.89 -42.52 -33.34
N LYS A 258 40.91 -42.33 -32.51
CA LYS A 258 40.73 -42.02 -31.08
C LYS A 258 40.23 -40.58 -30.91
N SER A 259 40.85 -39.63 -31.62
CA SER A 259 40.48 -38.20 -31.60
C SER A 259 39.04 -37.94 -32.09
N LEU A 260 38.59 -38.68 -33.11
CA LEU A 260 37.21 -38.59 -33.61
C LEU A 260 36.22 -39.02 -32.52
N ARG A 261 36.39 -40.21 -31.95
CA ARG A 261 35.51 -40.74 -30.88
C ARG A 261 35.43 -39.83 -29.65
N THR A 262 36.54 -39.22 -29.24
CA THR A 262 36.51 -38.25 -28.12
C THR A 262 35.75 -36.97 -28.49
N THR A 263 35.87 -36.52 -29.74
CA THR A 263 35.17 -35.33 -30.25
C THR A 263 33.66 -35.60 -30.38
N GLU A 264 33.27 -36.77 -30.89
CA GLU A 264 31.87 -37.23 -30.96
C GLU A 264 31.22 -37.34 -29.57
N LEU A 265 31.94 -37.91 -28.59
CA LEU A 265 31.47 -38.00 -27.21
C LEU A 265 31.27 -36.59 -26.61
N GLN A 266 32.25 -35.70 -26.72
CA GLN A 266 32.15 -34.31 -26.25
C GLN A 266 31.00 -33.54 -26.91
N HIS A 267 30.77 -33.72 -28.22
CA HIS A 267 29.63 -33.12 -28.91
C HIS A 267 28.28 -33.68 -28.43
N THR A 268 28.23 -34.96 -28.08
CA THR A 268 27.02 -35.62 -27.56
C THR A 268 26.71 -35.14 -26.15
N GLU A 269 27.70 -35.13 -25.26
CA GLU A 269 27.60 -34.64 -23.89
C GLU A 269 27.20 -33.16 -23.86
N LYS A 270 27.86 -32.32 -24.67
CA LYS A 270 27.54 -30.90 -24.78
C LYS A 270 26.13 -30.65 -25.34
N ARG A 271 25.63 -31.52 -26.23
CA ARG A 271 24.25 -31.46 -26.70
C ARG A 271 23.26 -31.80 -25.58
N ALA A 272 23.57 -32.81 -24.76
CA ALA A 272 22.76 -33.16 -23.61
C ALA A 272 22.72 -32.03 -22.56
N GLN A 273 23.86 -31.40 -22.29
CA GLN A 273 23.95 -30.21 -21.41
C GLN A 273 23.03 -29.07 -21.90
N TYR A 274 23.06 -28.72 -23.19
CA TYR A 274 22.18 -27.68 -23.73
C TYR A 274 20.69 -28.04 -23.63
N ILE A 275 20.31 -29.32 -23.78
CA ILE A 275 18.92 -29.75 -23.62
C ILE A 275 18.47 -29.60 -22.16
N GLU A 276 19.33 -29.93 -21.20
CA GLU A 276 19.04 -29.81 -19.77
C GLU A 276 18.97 -28.34 -19.31
N GLU A 277 19.92 -27.51 -19.75
CA GLU A 277 19.89 -26.04 -19.53
C GLU A 277 18.61 -25.42 -20.08
N GLU A 278 18.20 -25.80 -21.30
CA GLU A 278 16.98 -25.32 -21.93
C GLU A 278 15.71 -25.83 -21.21
N ARG A 279 15.75 -27.02 -20.60
CA ARG A 279 14.65 -27.52 -19.75
C ARG A 279 14.55 -26.70 -18.47
N HIS A 280 15.66 -26.47 -17.78
CA HIS A 280 15.72 -25.67 -16.56
C HIS A 280 15.26 -24.22 -16.80
N MET A 281 15.71 -23.58 -17.89
CA MET A 281 15.25 -22.23 -18.25
C MET A 281 13.74 -22.16 -18.50
N ARG A 282 13.13 -23.18 -19.14
CA ARG A 282 11.66 -23.24 -19.32
C ARG A 282 10.93 -23.42 -17.99
N GLU A 283 11.43 -24.30 -17.12
CA GLU A 283 10.84 -24.57 -15.80
C GLU A 283 10.86 -23.30 -14.93
N GLU A 284 11.98 -22.59 -14.87
CA GLU A 284 12.09 -21.31 -14.17
C GLU A 284 11.23 -20.21 -14.81
N ASN A 285 11.14 -20.15 -16.15
CA ASN A 285 10.27 -19.19 -16.84
C ASN A 285 8.79 -19.39 -16.45
N ILE A 286 8.31 -20.63 -16.43
CA ILE A 286 6.95 -20.98 -15.97
C ILE A 286 6.77 -20.62 -14.48
N ARG A 287 7.79 -20.86 -13.64
CA ARG A 287 7.78 -20.50 -12.21
C ARG A 287 7.65 -18.99 -12.01
N LEU A 288 8.44 -18.20 -12.74
CA LEU A 288 8.43 -16.74 -12.70
C LEU A 288 7.12 -16.17 -13.24
N GLN A 289 6.60 -16.70 -14.35
CA GLN A 289 5.31 -16.27 -14.91
C GLN A 289 4.16 -16.51 -13.91
N ARG A 290 4.17 -17.64 -13.20
CA ARG A 290 3.22 -17.92 -12.10
C ARG A 290 3.40 -17.03 -10.87
N LYS A 291 4.62 -16.54 -10.58
CA LYS A 291 4.84 -15.55 -9.51
C LYS A 291 4.29 -14.19 -9.94
N LEU A 292 4.65 -13.73 -11.14
CA LEU A 292 4.17 -12.48 -11.73
C LEU A 292 2.64 -12.41 -11.77
N GLN A 293 1.98 -13.48 -12.21
CA GLN A 293 0.52 -13.57 -12.23
C GLN A 293 -0.12 -13.34 -10.85
N ARG A 294 0.43 -13.95 -9.79
CA ARG A 294 -0.07 -13.75 -8.42
C ARG A 294 0.18 -12.34 -7.91
N GLU A 295 1.31 -11.72 -8.27
CA GLU A 295 1.58 -10.34 -7.85
C GLU A 295 0.68 -9.34 -8.61
N MET A 296 0.35 -9.62 -9.87
CA MET A 296 -0.68 -8.88 -10.61
C MET A 296 -2.06 -9.03 -9.96
N GLU A 297 -2.50 -10.25 -9.65
CA GLU A 297 -3.77 -10.52 -8.95
C GLU A 297 -3.83 -9.83 -7.57
N ARG A 298 -2.73 -9.86 -6.82
CA ARG A 298 -2.59 -9.15 -5.53
C ARG A 298 -2.69 -7.63 -5.71
N ARG A 299 -2.02 -7.06 -6.72
CA ARG A 299 -2.10 -5.64 -7.04
C ARG A 299 -3.51 -5.23 -7.47
N GLU A 300 -4.17 -6.01 -8.33
CA GLU A 300 -5.54 -5.77 -8.75
C GLU A 300 -6.53 -5.87 -7.59
N ALA A 301 -6.34 -6.82 -6.68
CA ALA A 301 -7.14 -6.93 -5.46
C ALA A 301 -6.97 -5.69 -4.56
N LEU A 302 -5.74 -5.22 -4.35
CA LEU A 302 -5.47 -4.00 -3.58
C LEU A 302 -6.06 -2.74 -4.24
N CYS A 303 -5.89 -2.57 -5.55
CA CYS A 303 -6.52 -1.45 -6.27
C CYS A 303 -8.05 -1.49 -6.16
N ARG A 304 -8.65 -2.67 -6.27
CA ARG A 304 -10.10 -2.84 -6.12
C ARG A 304 -10.57 -2.50 -4.70
N GLN A 305 -9.88 -2.99 -3.67
CA GLN A 305 -10.19 -2.67 -2.27
C GLN A 305 -10.03 -1.17 -1.96
N LEU A 306 -9.01 -0.51 -2.52
CA LEU A 306 -8.84 0.95 -2.37
C LEU A 306 -10.00 1.70 -3.02
N SER A 307 -10.38 1.39 -4.26
CA SER A 307 -11.53 2.03 -4.91
C SER A 307 -12.87 1.72 -4.22
N GLU A 308 -13.05 0.53 -3.68
CA GLU A 308 -14.21 0.17 -2.84
C GLU A 308 -14.23 0.96 -1.52
N SER A 309 -13.07 1.18 -0.89
CA SER A 309 -12.95 1.97 0.35
C SER A 309 -13.16 3.47 0.11
N GLU A 310 -12.58 4.02 -0.96
CA GLU A 310 -12.74 5.41 -1.39
C GLU A 310 -14.22 5.71 -1.70
N SER A 311 -14.90 4.85 -2.46
CA SER A 311 -16.32 5.01 -2.76
C SER A 311 -17.24 4.85 -1.53
N SER A 312 -16.88 3.98 -0.56
CA SER A 312 -17.62 3.89 0.70
C SER A 312 -17.47 5.16 1.53
N LEU A 313 -16.24 5.71 1.61
CA LEU A 313 -15.96 6.95 2.32
C LEU A 313 -16.71 8.13 1.69
N GLU A 314 -16.70 8.25 0.36
CA GLU A 314 -17.43 9.28 -0.38
C GLU A 314 -18.95 9.20 -0.13
N MET A 315 -19.55 8.00 -0.10
CA MET A 315 -20.96 7.84 0.23
C MET A 315 -21.30 8.16 1.71
N ASP A 316 -20.37 7.92 2.63
CA ASP A 316 -20.58 8.23 4.05
C ASP A 316 -20.37 9.73 4.33
N ASP A 317 -19.46 10.39 3.62
CA ASP A 317 -19.33 11.85 3.58
C ASP A 317 -20.59 12.52 2.96
N GLU A 318 -21.14 11.97 1.87
CA GLU A 318 -22.41 12.45 1.29
C GLU A 318 -23.59 12.28 2.27
N ARG A 319 -23.66 11.14 2.99
CA ARG A 319 -24.65 10.93 4.05
C ARG A 319 -24.51 11.96 5.16
N TYR A 320 -23.30 12.14 5.69
CA TYR A 320 -23.01 13.09 6.76
C TYR A 320 -23.32 14.53 6.33
N PHE A 321 -22.94 14.93 5.12
CA PHE A 321 -23.26 16.24 4.54
C PHE A 321 -24.77 16.46 4.42
N ASN A 322 -25.52 15.46 3.94
CA ASN A 322 -26.97 15.53 3.85
C ASN A 322 -27.66 15.54 5.23
N GLU A 323 -27.12 14.81 6.20
CA GLU A 323 -27.61 14.78 7.57
C GLU A 323 -27.42 16.15 8.27
N MET A 324 -26.22 16.71 8.25
CA MET A 324 -25.94 18.09 8.71
C MET A 324 -26.78 19.15 7.98
N SER A 325 -27.09 18.91 6.70
CA SER A 325 -27.99 19.76 5.92
C SER A 325 -29.44 19.68 6.42
N ALA A 326 -29.94 18.47 6.70
CA ALA A 326 -31.31 18.21 7.16
C ALA A 326 -31.55 18.68 8.60
N GLN A 327 -30.54 18.62 9.47
CA GLN A 327 -30.60 19.10 10.85
C GLN A 327 -30.44 20.63 10.97
N GLY A 328 -30.29 21.35 9.85
CA GLY A 328 -30.33 22.82 9.81
C GLY A 328 -29.09 23.52 10.39
N LEU A 329 -28.03 22.79 10.72
CA LEU A 329 -26.82 23.32 11.36
C LEU A 329 -25.85 24.05 10.41
N ARG A 330 -26.29 24.38 9.18
CA ARG A 330 -25.54 25.31 8.33
C ARG A 330 -25.60 26.72 8.91
N ALA A 331 -24.45 27.22 9.36
CA ALA A 331 -24.20 28.65 9.35
C ALA A 331 -24.46 29.18 7.93
N ARG A 332 -25.47 30.04 7.78
CA ARG A 332 -25.77 30.70 6.49
C ARG A 332 -24.56 31.55 6.11
N THR A 333 -23.78 31.10 5.13
CA THR A 333 -22.80 31.96 4.46
C THR A 333 -23.57 33.07 3.74
N VAL A 334 -23.38 34.30 4.22
CA VAL A 334 -24.05 35.49 3.69
C VAL A 334 -23.44 35.89 2.35
N SER A 335 -23.99 35.37 1.26
CA SER A 335 -23.71 35.86 -0.09
C SER A 335 -24.48 37.16 -0.35
N SER A 336 -23.90 38.29 0.08
CA SER A 336 -24.38 39.62 -0.31
C SER A 336 -24.10 39.88 -1.78
N PRO A 337 -25.10 40.27 -2.60
CA PRO A 337 -24.87 40.63 -4.00
C PRO A 337 -24.28 42.06 -4.08
N ILE A 338 -23.04 42.17 -4.53
CA ILE A 338 -22.41 43.46 -4.85
C ILE A 338 -22.97 43.94 -6.21
N PRO A 339 -23.56 45.15 -6.32
CA PRO A 339 -24.05 45.66 -7.60
C PRO A 339 -22.86 46.11 -8.46
N TYR A 340 -22.64 45.46 -9.60
CA TYR A 340 -21.69 45.93 -10.61
C TYR A 340 -22.36 46.90 -11.59
N THR A 341 -21.67 48.00 -11.88
CA THR A 341 -22.07 49.07 -12.80
C THR A 341 -21.99 48.66 -14.27
N PRO A 342 -22.91 49.09 -15.16
CA PRO A 342 -22.95 48.61 -16.54
C PRO A 342 -22.11 49.42 -17.55
N SER A 343 -21.35 48.68 -18.38
CA SER A 343 -21.00 49.01 -19.79
C SER A 343 -20.00 50.17 -20.06
N PRO A 344 -19.41 50.31 -21.29
CA PRO A 344 -19.62 49.54 -22.52
C PRO A 344 -18.37 48.99 -23.28
N SER A 345 -18.64 48.09 -24.23
CA SER A 345 -17.96 47.76 -25.50
C SER A 345 -16.54 48.28 -25.82
N SER A 346 -15.63 47.36 -26.23
CA SER A 346 -15.01 47.38 -27.59
C SER A 346 -14.14 46.13 -27.91
N SER A 347 -14.43 45.48 -29.03
CA SER A 347 -13.52 44.95 -30.07
C SER A 347 -12.21 44.18 -29.73
N ARG A 348 -12.14 42.93 -30.24
CA ARG A 348 -10.93 42.27 -30.81
C ARG A 348 -10.38 43.06 -32.03
N PRO A 349 -9.20 42.75 -32.65
CA PRO A 349 -8.25 41.62 -32.46
C PRO A 349 -6.74 42.02 -32.47
N ILE A 350 -5.87 40.99 -32.61
CA ILE A 350 -4.53 40.94 -33.29
C ILE A 350 -3.32 40.60 -32.37
N SER A 351 -2.74 39.41 -32.61
CA SER A 351 -1.41 38.93 -32.17
C SER A 351 -0.30 39.45 -33.12
N PRO A 352 1.03 39.29 -32.90
CA PRO A 352 1.70 38.44 -31.90
C PRO A 352 2.91 39.07 -31.16
N GLY A 353 3.46 38.38 -30.14
CA GLY A 353 4.72 38.76 -29.50
C GLY A 353 5.28 37.67 -28.58
N LEU A 354 6.48 37.17 -28.88
CA LEU A 354 7.20 36.13 -28.13
C LEU A 354 7.53 36.54 -26.68
N SER A 355 7.47 35.60 -25.73
CA SER A 355 8.65 35.13 -24.98
C SER A 355 8.35 33.98 -24.00
N TYR A 356 9.33 33.08 -23.90
CA TYR A 356 9.66 32.09 -22.85
C TYR A 356 8.94 32.26 -21.48
N GLY A 357 8.44 31.23 -20.78
CA GLY A 357 8.46 29.79 -21.02
C GLY A 357 8.88 29.01 -19.75
N SER A 358 8.07 28.05 -19.26
CA SER A 358 8.45 26.88 -18.42
C SER A 358 7.25 26.26 -17.65
N HIS A 359 6.37 25.56 -18.36
CA HIS A 359 5.52 24.43 -17.88
C HIS A 359 5.33 23.51 -19.12
N THR A 360 5.04 22.20 -19.11
CA THR A 360 4.51 21.24 -18.13
C THR A 360 5.06 19.82 -18.36
N VAL A 361 4.71 18.91 -17.44
CA VAL A 361 4.68 17.45 -17.57
C VAL A 361 4.15 16.88 -18.91
N GLY A 362 4.74 15.73 -19.29
CA GLY A 362 4.13 14.52 -19.87
C GLY A 362 3.05 14.59 -20.96
N PHE A 363 3.40 14.15 -22.18
CA PHE A 363 2.47 13.40 -23.05
C PHE A 363 3.21 12.41 -23.95
N THR A 364 2.46 11.46 -24.52
CA THR A 364 2.93 10.30 -25.31
C THR A 364 3.54 10.66 -26.68
N PRO A 365 4.43 9.83 -27.25
CA PRO A 365 5.00 10.08 -28.57
C PRO A 365 4.05 9.65 -29.70
N PRO A 366 3.94 10.44 -30.79
CA PRO A 366 3.22 10.02 -32.00
C PRO A 366 4.12 9.18 -32.91
N ALA A 367 3.51 8.22 -33.63
CA ALA A 367 4.17 7.51 -34.71
C ALA A 367 4.08 8.30 -36.03
N THR A 368 5.22 8.50 -36.71
CA THR A 368 5.23 9.00 -38.10
C THR A 368 6.21 8.22 -38.97
N LEU A 369 5.72 7.84 -40.16
CA LEU A 369 6.46 7.16 -41.22
C LEU A 369 7.60 8.04 -41.78
N SER A 370 8.75 7.44 -42.10
CA SER A 370 9.63 7.95 -43.18
C SER A 370 10.48 6.86 -43.81
N ARG A 371 9.90 6.28 -44.86
CA ARG A 371 10.50 5.75 -46.09
C ARG A 371 11.99 6.12 -46.32
N ALA A 372 12.86 5.11 -46.34
CA ALA A 372 14.13 5.13 -47.07
C ALA A 372 14.25 3.83 -47.90
N ALA A 373 14.83 3.92 -49.09
CA ALA A 373 14.86 2.83 -50.07
C ALA A 373 16.26 2.20 -50.18
N ILE A 374 16.35 0.87 -50.29
CA ILE A 374 17.53 0.17 -50.80
C ILE A 374 17.07 -0.92 -51.78
N SER A 375 17.71 -0.96 -52.96
CA SER A 375 17.34 -1.76 -54.14
C SER A 375 17.70 -3.27 -54.05
N HIS A 376 16.89 -4.14 -54.67
CA HIS A 376 17.22 -5.37 -55.43
C HIS A 376 18.02 -6.55 -54.82
N TYR A 377 17.42 -7.76 -54.86
CA TYR A 377 17.93 -9.06 -55.39
C TYR A 377 16.91 -10.16 -55.01
N ASN A 378 15.84 -10.40 -55.77
CA ASN A 378 15.71 -11.39 -56.87
C ASN A 378 15.85 -12.89 -56.49
N THR A 379 14.72 -13.61 -56.36
CA THR A 379 14.40 -14.89 -57.07
C THR A 379 12.97 -15.38 -56.73
N PRO A 380 12.32 -16.26 -57.55
CA PRO A 380 10.83 -16.36 -57.58
C PRO A 380 10.19 -17.74 -57.32
N ALA A 381 8.92 -17.74 -56.93
CA ALA A 381 7.89 -18.77 -57.16
C ALA A 381 6.50 -18.06 -57.06
N LEU A 382 5.59 -18.04 -58.05
CA LEU A 382 4.74 -19.14 -58.56
C LEU A 382 4.06 -19.90 -57.39
N HIS A 383 2.73 -20.00 -57.22
CA HIS A 383 1.50 -19.59 -57.93
C HIS A 383 0.35 -19.47 -56.86
N VAL A 384 -0.95 -19.16 -57.08
CA VAL A 384 -1.84 -19.04 -58.26
C VAL A 384 -3.00 -18.03 -57.97
N HIS A 385 -3.95 -17.82 -58.90
CA HIS A 385 -5.19 -17.01 -58.73
C HIS A 385 -6.28 -17.76 -57.91
N GLY A 386 -7.34 -17.16 -57.34
CA GLY A 386 -7.81 -15.77 -57.34
C GLY A 386 -9.25 -15.68 -56.76
N SER A 387 -10.01 -14.65 -57.18
CA SER A 387 -11.48 -14.47 -56.96
C SER A 387 -11.98 -13.92 -55.62
N SER A 388 -11.90 -12.59 -55.50
CA SER A 388 -13.05 -11.65 -55.45
C SER A 388 -14.22 -11.81 -54.45
N SER A 389 -14.54 -10.66 -53.83
CA SER A 389 -15.87 -10.16 -53.43
C SER A 389 -16.47 -10.44 -52.04
N HIS A 390 -16.51 -9.32 -51.27
CA HIS A 390 -17.64 -8.82 -50.46
C HIS A 390 -18.00 -9.39 -49.07
N ALA A 391 -18.47 -8.41 -48.27
CA ALA A 391 -19.38 -8.46 -47.11
C ALA A 391 -18.77 -8.58 -45.70
N VAL A 392 -18.99 -7.49 -44.95
CA VAL A 392 -18.77 -7.38 -43.50
C VAL A 392 -19.93 -8.06 -42.76
N ALA A 393 -19.64 -9.03 -41.89
CA ALA A 393 -20.60 -9.53 -40.91
C ALA A 393 -19.90 -9.96 -39.60
N ARG A 394 -20.31 -9.31 -38.50
CA ARG A 394 -19.84 -9.57 -37.13
C ARG A 394 -20.60 -10.77 -36.52
N PRO A 395 -19.94 -11.77 -35.92
CA PRO A 395 -20.64 -12.82 -35.18
C PRO A 395 -20.96 -12.37 -33.75
N SER A 396 -22.23 -12.49 -33.36
CA SER A 396 -22.67 -12.51 -31.95
C SER A 396 -22.86 -13.96 -31.49
N PRO A 397 -22.42 -14.36 -30.29
CA PRO A 397 -22.56 -15.74 -29.83
C PRO A 397 -23.99 -16.04 -29.37
N ARG A 398 -24.57 -17.13 -29.88
CA ARG A 398 -25.83 -17.68 -29.34
C ARG A 398 -25.54 -18.71 -28.23
N ARG A 399 -26.41 -18.69 -27.22
CA ARG A 399 -26.56 -19.73 -26.18
C ARG A 399 -26.48 -21.15 -26.75
N SER A 400 -25.73 -22.02 -26.08
CA SER A 400 -26.00 -23.46 -26.01
C SER A 400 -26.35 -23.85 -24.56
N THR A 401 -26.96 -25.02 -24.39
CA THR A 401 -27.64 -25.44 -23.16
C THR A 401 -26.81 -26.38 -22.27
N SER A 402 -27.00 -26.22 -20.96
CA SER A 402 -26.75 -27.13 -19.81
C SER A 402 -26.80 -28.64 -20.10
N PRO A 403 -26.22 -29.55 -19.26
CA PRO A 403 -26.05 -29.38 -17.79
C PRO A 403 -24.80 -29.99 -17.10
N ASP A 404 -24.35 -29.41 -15.97
CA ASP A 404 -24.31 -30.14 -14.68
C ASP A 404 -24.14 -29.18 -13.48
N LYS A 405 -24.24 -29.73 -12.26
CA LYS A 405 -24.57 -29.01 -11.02
C LYS A 405 -23.36 -28.38 -10.33
N PHE A 406 -23.49 -27.10 -9.95
CA PHE A 406 -22.84 -26.55 -8.76
C PHE A 406 -23.84 -25.70 -7.98
N LYS A 407 -24.19 -26.11 -6.75
CA LYS A 407 -25.03 -25.31 -5.86
C LYS A 407 -24.16 -24.31 -5.11
N ARG A 408 -24.53 -23.03 -5.19
CA ARG A 408 -23.91 -21.94 -4.42
C ARG A 408 -24.26 -22.10 -2.92
N PRO A 409 -23.33 -21.87 -1.97
CA PRO A 409 -23.67 -21.80 -0.56
C PRO A 409 -24.59 -20.61 -0.27
N THR A 410 -25.61 -20.82 0.55
CA THR A 410 -26.41 -19.74 1.15
C THR A 410 -25.60 -19.06 2.26
N PRO A 411 -25.64 -17.72 2.40
CA PRO A 411 -25.04 -17.06 3.56
C PRO A 411 -25.81 -17.42 4.86
N PRO A 412 -25.14 -17.47 6.02
CA PRO A 412 -25.80 -17.71 7.30
C PRO A 412 -26.69 -16.52 7.71
N PRO A 413 -27.80 -16.74 8.43
CA PRO A 413 -28.64 -15.66 8.93
C PRO A 413 -27.99 -14.95 10.12
N SER A 414 -28.01 -13.61 10.10
CA SER A 414 -27.61 -12.78 11.24
C SER A 414 -28.57 -12.97 12.43
N PRO A 415 -28.08 -13.17 13.66
CA PRO A 415 -28.94 -13.33 14.83
C PRO A 415 -29.29 -11.97 15.42
N ASN A 416 -30.52 -11.49 15.21
CA ASN A 416 -31.32 -10.77 16.21
C ASN A 416 -32.65 -10.27 15.63
N THR A 417 -33.77 -10.92 15.98
CA THR A 417 -35.00 -10.26 16.46
C THR A 417 -35.98 -11.29 17.03
N HIS A 418 -36.33 -11.09 18.32
CA HIS A 418 -37.62 -11.42 18.96
C HIS A 418 -38.03 -12.88 19.31
N SER A 419 -37.76 -13.22 20.58
CA SER A 419 -38.74 -13.62 21.62
C SER A 419 -39.66 -14.85 21.43
N GLY A 420 -39.51 -15.85 22.30
CA GLY A 420 -40.48 -16.94 22.45
C GLY A 420 -40.11 -18.03 23.47
N ALA A 421 -40.20 -17.71 24.78
CA ALA A 421 -40.37 -18.63 25.92
C ALA A 421 -39.61 -19.98 25.96
N GLN A 422 -38.57 -20.06 26.79
CA GLN A 422 -38.41 -21.14 27.78
C GLN A 422 -37.41 -20.73 28.88
N GLN A 423 -37.79 -20.86 30.14
CA GLN A 423 -36.91 -20.60 31.29
C GLN A 423 -35.94 -21.77 31.48
N ALA A 424 -34.63 -21.50 31.47
CA ALA A 424 -33.60 -22.40 31.96
C ALA A 424 -32.91 -21.75 33.16
N GLN A 425 -32.69 -22.53 34.22
CA GLN A 425 -32.14 -22.04 35.50
C GLN A 425 -30.64 -21.68 35.37
N PRO A 426 -30.12 -20.71 36.15
CA PRO A 426 -28.69 -20.51 36.29
C PRO A 426 -28.03 -21.70 37.02
N PRO A 427 -26.74 -22.00 36.75
CA PRO A 427 -26.05 -23.12 37.37
C PRO A 427 -25.78 -22.90 38.88
N LEU A 428 -25.78 -24.00 39.63
CA LEU A 428 -25.52 -24.03 41.07
C LEU A 428 -24.07 -23.63 41.41
N PRO A 429 -23.82 -22.92 42.52
CA PRO A 429 -22.47 -22.67 43.02
C PRO A 429 -21.81 -23.96 43.56
N PRO A 430 -20.47 -24.04 43.58
CA PRO A 430 -19.76 -25.21 44.10
C PRO A 430 -19.95 -25.38 45.62
N PRO A 431 -19.88 -26.62 46.15
CA PRO A 431 -20.14 -26.90 47.56
C PRO A 431 -19.04 -26.34 48.47
N SER A 432 -19.46 -25.70 49.57
CA SER A 432 -18.59 -25.25 50.65
C SER A 432 -18.01 -26.44 51.45
N PRO A 433 -16.75 -26.38 51.90
CA PRO A 433 -16.14 -27.45 52.69
C PRO A 433 -16.81 -27.61 54.07
N PRO A 434 -16.80 -28.81 54.66
CA PRO A 434 -17.42 -29.06 55.96
C PRO A 434 -16.68 -28.34 57.09
N PRO A 435 -17.39 -27.95 58.17
CA PRO A 435 -16.77 -27.32 59.32
C PRO A 435 -15.85 -28.30 60.05
N GLN A 436 -14.61 -27.87 60.32
CA GLN A 436 -13.78 -28.52 61.33
C GLN A 436 -14.11 -27.93 62.71
N ALA A 437 -14.16 -28.80 63.70
CA ALA A 437 -14.43 -28.51 65.11
C ALA A 437 -13.11 -28.24 65.88
#